data_AF-A0A1U7RH03-F1
#
_entry.id   AF-A0A1U7RH03-F1
#
_cell.length_a   1.000
_cell.length_b   1.000
_cell.length_c   1.000
_cell.angle_alpha   90.00
_cell.angle_beta   90.00
_cell.angle_gamma   90.00
#
_symmetry.space_group_name_H-M   'P 1'
#
loop_
_entity.id
_entity.type
_entity.pdbx_description
1 polymer ?
#
loop_
_entity_poly.entity_id
_entity_poly.type
_entity_poly.pdbx_seq_one_letter_code
_entity_poly.pdbx_strand_id
1 'polypeptide(L)'
;MNYLSAPNASVTGPYNLETCLSVVLLSLAMVMAGSGNLKVLQLCRFLHMKTGGEMNYGFHLAHHMALGLLFLGGGRYSLSTSNSSIAALLCALYPHFPAHSTDNRYHLQALRHLYVLAAEPRLLVPVDVDTNTPCYALIEVTYKVTLPVVFVGLIILKAF
;
A
#
# COMPACT_ATOMS: atom_id res chain seq x y z
N MET A 1 4.55 8.99 -15.29
CA MET A 1 3.59 10.07 -14.97
C MET A 1 3.25 10.97 -16.16
N ASN A 2 3.63 10.62 -17.40
CA ASN A 2 3.47 11.48 -18.56
C ASN A 2 2.03 11.52 -19.12
N TYR A 3 1.16 10.58 -18.71
CA TYR A 3 -0.21 10.50 -19.22
C TYR A 3 -1.15 11.56 -18.63
N LEU A 4 -0.93 12.01 -17.39
CA LEU A 4 -1.70 13.11 -16.79
C LEU A 4 -1.36 14.47 -17.40
N SER A 5 -0.14 14.63 -17.93
CA SER A 5 0.34 15.83 -18.62
C SER A 5 0.23 15.72 -20.14
N ALA A 6 -0.36 14.65 -20.66
CA ALA A 6 -0.48 14.40 -22.10
C ALA A 6 -1.73 15.08 -22.68
N PRO A 7 -1.72 15.47 -23.96
CA PRO A 7 -2.89 16.05 -24.63
C PRO A 7 -4.09 15.08 -24.66
N ASN A 8 -3.84 13.78 -24.61
CA ASN A 8 -4.88 12.74 -24.61
C ASN A 8 -5.64 12.64 -23.28
N ALA A 9 -5.20 13.34 -22.22
CA ALA A 9 -5.82 13.30 -20.90
C ALA A 9 -7.26 13.85 -20.91
N SER A 10 -7.55 14.81 -21.79
CA SER A 10 -8.89 15.38 -21.95
C SER A 10 -9.90 14.38 -22.52
N VAL A 11 -9.45 13.43 -23.36
CA VAL A 11 -10.31 12.42 -23.99
C VAL A 11 -10.72 11.35 -22.99
N THR A 12 -9.79 10.87 -22.17
CA THR A 12 -10.06 9.84 -21.14
C THR A 12 -10.77 10.42 -19.91
N GLY A 13 -10.63 11.73 -19.69
CA GLY A 13 -11.12 12.42 -18.51
C GLY A 13 -10.11 12.39 -17.36
N PRO A 14 -9.73 13.56 -16.80
CA PRO A 14 -8.69 13.64 -15.78
C PRO A 14 -9.08 12.92 -14.47
N TYR A 15 -10.36 12.93 -14.10
CA TYR A 15 -10.88 12.21 -12.94
C TYR A 15 -10.64 10.69 -13.02
N ASN A 16 -10.86 10.10 -14.21
CA ASN A 16 -10.67 8.66 -14.43
C ASN A 16 -9.18 8.29 -14.30
N LEU A 17 -8.29 9.16 -14.80
CA LEU A 17 -6.85 8.96 -14.69
C LEU A 17 -6.37 9.02 -13.24
N GLU A 18 -6.83 9.98 -12.44
CA GLU A 18 -6.48 10.08 -11.01
C GLU A 18 -7.04 8.89 -10.20
N THR A 19 -8.24 8.41 -10.55
CA THR A 19 -8.83 7.20 -9.95
C THR A 19 -7.96 5.97 -10.23
N CYS A 20 -7.60 5.72 -11.49
CA CYS A 20 -6.73 4.61 -11.85
C CYS A 20 -5.34 4.73 -11.22
N LEU A 21 -4.77 5.95 -11.18
CA LEU A 21 -3.48 6.20 -10.53
C LEU A 21 -3.53 5.88 -9.03
N SER A 22 -4.60 6.29 -8.35
CA SER A 22 -4.82 6.00 -6.93
C SER A 22 -4.91 4.50 -6.66
N VAL A 23 -5.63 3.75 -7.50
CA VAL A 23 -5.76 2.29 -7.39
C VAL A 23 -4.42 1.59 -7.63
N VAL A 24 -3.66 2.01 -8.64
CA VAL A 24 -2.32 1.45 -8.92
C VAL A 24 -1.35 1.77 -7.77
N LEU A 25 -1.40 2.98 -7.22
CA LEU A 25 -0.57 3.35 -6.06
C LEU A 25 -0.91 2.50 -4.84
N LEU A 26 -2.20 2.29 -4.54
CA LEU A 26 -2.64 1.41 -3.46
C LEU A 26 -2.19 -0.04 -3.69
N SER A 27 -2.26 -0.53 -4.93
CA SER A 27 -1.80 -1.87 -5.29
C SER A 27 -0.29 -2.01 -5.08
N LEU A 28 0.48 -1.00 -5.46
CA LEU A 28 1.93 -0.96 -5.24
C LEU A 28 2.28 -0.92 -3.75
N ALA A 29 1.55 -0.13 -2.96
CA ALA A 29 1.71 -0.07 -1.51
C ALA A 29 1.29 -1.37 -0.82
N MET A 30 0.26 -2.07 -1.32
CA MET A 30 -0.18 -3.36 -0.80
C MET A 30 0.89 -4.44 -0.97
N VAL A 31 1.55 -4.50 -2.14
CA VAL A 31 2.64 -5.44 -2.41
C VAL A 31 3.86 -5.14 -1.51
N MET A 32 4.11 -3.86 -1.22
CA MET A 32 5.25 -3.42 -0.41
C MET A 32 4.87 -3.12 1.05
N ALA A 33 3.72 -3.63 1.53
CA ALA A 33 3.14 -3.23 2.82
C ALA A 33 4.06 -3.57 4.00
N GLY A 34 4.30 -2.57 4.86
CA GLY A 34 5.19 -2.69 6.03
C GLY A 34 6.69 -2.55 5.74
N SER A 35 7.12 -2.54 4.46
CA SER A 35 8.56 -2.49 4.13
C SER A 35 9.17 -1.08 4.18
N GLY A 36 8.37 -0.01 4.07
CA GLY A 36 8.89 1.36 4.00
C GLY A 36 9.64 1.71 2.70
N ASN A 37 9.37 1.05 1.58
CA ASN A 37 10.11 1.26 0.32
C ASN A 37 10.24 2.75 -0.09
N LEU A 38 11.47 3.23 -0.21
CA LEU A 38 11.79 4.64 -0.47
C LEU A 38 11.19 5.18 -1.78
N LYS A 39 11.18 4.38 -2.86
CA LYS A 39 10.65 4.82 -4.16
C LYS A 39 9.14 5.04 -4.09
N VAL A 40 8.43 4.15 -3.40
CA VAL A 40 6.98 4.28 -3.20
C VAL A 40 6.68 5.48 -2.30
N LEU A 41 7.47 5.71 -1.24
CA LEU A 41 7.34 6.90 -0.39
C LEU A 41 7.54 8.20 -1.19
N GLN A 42 8.57 8.27 -2.04
CA GLN A 42 8.80 9.44 -2.89
C GLN A 42 7.61 9.71 -3.81
N LEU A 43 7.00 8.66 -4.37
CA LEU A 43 5.81 8.77 -5.20
C LEU A 43 4.59 9.27 -4.40
N CYS A 44 4.34 8.69 -3.21
CA CYS A 44 3.28 9.15 -2.31
C CYS A 44 3.50 10.62 -1.89
N ARG A 45 4.74 11.01 -1.61
CA ARG A 45 5.10 12.39 -1.25
C ARG A 45 4.86 13.35 -2.41
N PHE A 46 5.22 12.96 -3.63
CA PHE A 46 4.94 13.75 -4.82
C PHE A 46 3.43 13.98 -5.01
N LEU A 47 2.62 12.94 -4.85
CA LEU A 47 1.16 13.03 -4.99
C LEU A 47 0.50 13.80 -3.84
N HIS A 48 1.04 13.70 -2.62
CA HIS A 48 0.59 14.50 -1.48
C HIS A 48 0.75 16.01 -1.72
N MET A 49 1.84 16.43 -2.38
CA MET A 49 2.10 17.85 -2.69
C MET A 49 1.21 18.42 -3.79
N LYS A 50 0.45 17.58 -4.52
CA LYS A 50 -0.56 18.04 -5.48
C LYS A 50 -1.85 18.35 -4.72
N THR A 51 -2.13 19.63 -4.43
CA THR A 51 -3.30 20.06 -3.63
C THR A 51 -4.34 20.89 -4.41
N GLY A 52 -4.20 21.03 -5.73
CA GLY A 52 -5.08 21.84 -6.57
C GLY A 52 -5.59 21.11 -7.82
N GLY A 53 -6.55 21.75 -8.51
CA GLY A 53 -7.16 21.22 -9.73
C GLY A 53 -8.13 20.07 -9.45
N GLU A 54 -7.97 18.97 -10.18
CA GLU A 54 -8.82 17.78 -10.14
C GLU A 54 -8.60 16.90 -8.89
N MET A 55 -7.70 17.30 -7.98
CA MET A 55 -7.42 16.57 -6.74
C MET A 55 -8.53 16.82 -5.71
N ASN A 56 -9.34 15.81 -5.43
CA ASN A 56 -10.40 15.86 -4.44
C ASN A 56 -9.99 15.19 -3.11
N TYR A 57 -10.89 15.27 -2.11
CA TYR A 57 -10.70 14.64 -0.80
C TYR A 57 -10.39 13.13 -0.91
N GLY A 58 -11.12 12.42 -1.77
CA GLY A 58 -10.98 10.99 -1.96
C GLY A 58 -9.62 10.55 -2.49
N PHE A 59 -9.05 11.30 -3.43
CA PHE A 59 -7.71 11.02 -3.94
C PHE A 59 -6.64 11.26 -2.88
N HIS A 60 -6.73 12.35 -2.11
CA HIS A 60 -5.85 12.55 -0.95
C HIS A 60 -5.97 11.40 0.05
N LEU A 61 -7.19 10.96 0.35
CA LEU A 61 -7.43 9.80 1.21
C LEU A 61 -6.76 8.54 0.65
N ALA A 62 -6.89 8.24 -0.65
CA ALA A 62 -6.27 7.09 -1.27
C ALA A 62 -4.72 7.14 -1.21
N HIS A 63 -4.13 8.30 -1.51
CA HIS A 63 -2.68 8.50 -1.43
C HIS A 63 -2.15 8.31 -0.01
N HIS A 64 -2.87 8.81 1.00
CA HIS A 64 -2.49 8.64 2.40
C HIS A 64 -2.76 7.22 2.92
N MET A 65 -3.77 6.53 2.42
CA MET A 65 -3.95 5.09 2.69
C MET A 65 -2.77 4.29 2.14
N ALA A 66 -2.31 4.58 0.92
CA ALA A 66 -1.13 3.94 0.35
C ALA A 66 0.14 4.22 1.18
N LEU A 67 0.34 5.46 1.63
CA LEU A 67 1.42 5.82 2.54
C LEU A 67 1.32 5.04 3.87
N GLY A 68 0.12 4.95 4.45
CA GLY A 68 -0.13 4.21 5.69
C GLY A 68 0.16 2.71 5.57
N LEU A 69 -0.23 2.09 4.45
CA LEU A 69 0.09 0.68 4.17
C LEU A 69 1.60 0.44 4.03
N LEU A 70 2.34 1.39 3.45
CA LEU A 70 3.79 1.27 3.29
C LEU A 70 4.52 1.20 4.64
N PHE A 71 4.02 1.90 5.65
CA PHE A 71 4.55 1.92 7.02
C PHE A 71 3.59 1.28 8.04
N LEU A 72 2.89 0.21 7.63
CA LEU A 72 1.86 -0.42 8.45
C LEU A 72 2.41 -0.86 9.81
N GLY A 73 1.82 -0.34 10.88
CA GLY A 73 2.26 -0.56 12.25
C GLY A 73 3.74 -0.18 12.50
N GLY A 74 4.24 0.85 11.83
CA GLY A 74 5.65 1.28 11.90
C GLY A 74 6.62 0.29 11.25
N GLY A 75 6.13 -0.55 10.32
CA GLY A 75 6.90 -1.62 9.67
C GLY A 75 6.90 -2.95 10.42
N ARG A 76 6.11 -3.06 11.50
CA ARG A 76 5.97 -4.30 12.28
C ARG A 76 4.94 -5.26 11.68
N TYR A 77 3.98 -4.72 10.95
CA TYR A 77 2.86 -5.44 10.37
C TYR A 77 2.95 -5.44 8.85
N SER A 78 2.43 -6.49 8.23
CA SER A 78 2.20 -6.57 6.79
C SER A 78 0.82 -7.16 6.53
N LEU A 79 0.38 -7.18 5.28
CA LEU A 79 -0.95 -7.67 4.91
C LEU A 79 -0.92 -9.17 4.62
N SER A 80 -1.99 -9.86 5.01
CA SER A 80 -2.17 -11.27 4.69
C SER A 80 -3.13 -11.53 3.55
N THR A 81 -2.94 -12.69 2.93
CA THR A 81 -3.69 -13.16 1.76
C THR A 81 -4.63 -14.31 2.11
N SER A 82 -5.06 -14.40 3.38
CA SER A 82 -6.11 -15.35 3.79
C SER A 82 -7.46 -14.92 3.18
N ASN A 83 -8.40 -15.86 3.02
CA ASN A 83 -9.72 -15.54 2.49
C ASN A 83 -10.43 -14.43 3.29
N SER A 84 -10.30 -14.44 4.62
CA SER A 84 -10.88 -13.41 5.49
C SER A 84 -10.20 -12.05 5.32
N SER A 85 -8.88 -12.04 5.16
CA SER A 85 -8.08 -10.83 4.94
C SER A 85 -8.40 -10.20 3.59
N ILE A 86 -8.55 -11.01 2.55
CA ILE A 86 -8.96 -10.56 1.22
C ILE A 86 -10.35 -9.91 1.28
N ALA A 87 -11.31 -10.53 1.97
CA ALA A 87 -12.64 -9.95 2.15
C ALA A 87 -12.58 -8.57 2.85
N ALA A 88 -11.78 -8.46 3.92
CA ALA A 88 -11.59 -7.19 4.63
C ALA A 88 -10.91 -6.12 3.75
N LEU A 89 -9.91 -6.50 2.96
CA LEU A 89 -9.21 -5.60 2.02
C LEU A 89 -10.12 -5.14 0.88
N LEU A 90 -11.01 -5.99 0.37
CA LEU A 90 -11.99 -5.59 -0.64
C LEU A 90 -12.93 -4.48 -0.11
N CYS A 91 -13.36 -4.60 1.14
CA CYS A 91 -14.13 -3.55 1.80
C CYS A 91 -13.29 -2.28 2.00
N ALA A 92 -12.07 -2.40 2.53
CA ALA A 92 -11.25 -1.24 2.83
C ALA A 92 -10.76 -0.49 1.58
N LEU A 93 -10.47 -1.21 0.50
CA LEU A 93 -9.79 -0.68 -0.69
C LEU A 93 -10.70 -0.59 -1.91
N TYR A 94 -12.02 -0.54 -1.70
CA TYR A 94 -13.00 -0.37 -2.77
C TYR A 94 -12.63 0.82 -3.69
N PRO A 95 -12.55 0.64 -5.02
CA PRO A 95 -11.87 1.60 -5.92
C PRO A 95 -12.66 2.87 -6.24
N HIS A 96 -13.78 3.15 -5.55
CA HIS A 96 -14.50 4.41 -5.64
C HIS A 96 -14.25 5.27 -4.40
N PHE A 97 -13.52 6.38 -4.58
CA PHE A 97 -13.20 7.30 -3.49
C PHE A 97 -14.28 8.40 -3.34
N PRO A 98 -14.47 8.96 -2.14
CA PRO A 98 -15.47 9.99 -1.87
C PRO A 98 -15.10 11.33 -2.54
N ALA A 99 -16.09 12.06 -3.07
CA ALA A 99 -15.84 13.36 -3.68
C ALA A 99 -15.45 14.43 -2.66
N HIS A 100 -16.02 14.36 -1.44
CA HIS A 100 -15.78 15.28 -0.33
C HIS A 100 -15.86 14.51 1.01
N SER A 101 -15.48 15.15 2.12
CA SER A 101 -15.29 14.48 3.42
C SER A 101 -16.52 13.79 3.98
N THR A 102 -17.73 14.27 3.70
CA THR A 102 -18.99 13.66 4.18
C THR A 102 -19.64 12.73 3.16
N ASP A 103 -19.04 12.54 1.98
CA ASP A 103 -19.59 11.71 0.92
C ASP A 103 -19.47 10.22 1.27
N ASN A 104 -20.61 9.55 1.36
CA ASN A 104 -20.74 8.11 1.58
C ASN A 104 -21.67 7.46 0.54
N ARG A 105 -21.92 8.12 -0.60
CA ARG A 105 -22.92 7.71 -1.59
C ARG A 105 -22.61 6.35 -2.23
N TYR A 106 -21.34 6.13 -2.58
CA TYR A 106 -20.90 4.92 -3.27
C TYR A 106 -20.23 3.91 -2.34
N HIS A 107 -19.66 4.38 -1.24
CA HIS A 107 -18.95 3.53 -0.29
C HIS A 107 -18.90 4.21 1.08
N LEU A 108 -19.22 3.46 2.13
CA LEU A 108 -19.18 3.95 3.49
C LEU A 108 -17.73 4.12 3.95
N GLN A 109 -17.32 5.34 4.29
CA GLN A 109 -15.94 5.67 4.64
C GLN A 109 -15.41 4.89 5.86
N ALA A 110 -16.27 4.52 6.81
CA ALA A 110 -15.86 3.73 7.97
C ALA A 110 -15.23 2.37 7.59
N LEU A 111 -15.67 1.78 6.46
CA LEU A 111 -15.16 0.50 5.97
C LEU A 111 -13.69 0.61 5.52
N ARG A 112 -13.19 1.82 5.23
CA ARG A 112 -11.79 2.06 4.87
C ARG A 112 -10.81 1.62 5.96
N HIS A 113 -11.25 1.47 7.21
CA HIS A 113 -10.42 1.00 8.32
C HIS A 113 -10.35 -0.54 8.46
N LEU A 114 -11.14 -1.29 7.68
CA LEU A 114 -11.15 -2.76 7.76
C LEU A 114 -9.83 -3.43 7.33
N TYR A 115 -8.88 -2.68 6.74
CA TYR A 115 -7.54 -3.20 6.45
C TYR A 115 -6.83 -3.72 7.70
N VAL A 116 -7.22 -3.27 8.90
CA VAL A 116 -6.67 -3.75 10.17
C VAL A 116 -6.93 -5.25 10.39
N LEU A 117 -8.04 -5.79 9.88
CA LEU A 117 -8.36 -7.22 9.99
C LEU A 117 -7.43 -8.09 9.11
N ALA A 118 -6.80 -7.49 8.11
CA ALA A 118 -5.83 -8.14 7.25
C ALA A 118 -4.37 -7.92 7.71
N ALA A 119 -4.15 -7.10 8.75
CA ALA A 119 -2.82 -6.76 9.24
C ALA A 119 -2.32 -7.84 10.20
N GLU A 120 -1.15 -8.43 9.90
CA GLU A 120 -0.52 -9.46 10.70
C GLU A 120 0.92 -9.06 11.07
N PRO A 121 1.37 -9.33 12.31
CA PRO A 121 2.75 -9.07 12.70
C PRO A 121 3.68 -10.07 12.00
N ARG A 122 4.59 -9.57 11.17
CA ARG A 122 5.55 -10.41 10.41
C ARG A 122 7.00 -9.95 10.53
N LEU A 123 7.26 -8.90 11.30
CA LEU A 123 8.60 -8.42 11.57
C LEU A 123 9.31 -9.36 12.56
N LEU A 124 10.42 -9.93 12.13
CA LEU A 124 11.33 -10.70 12.98
C LEU A 124 12.53 -9.82 13.33
N VAL A 125 12.75 -9.60 14.64
CA VAL A 125 13.86 -8.80 15.17
C VAL A 125 14.80 -9.73 15.94
N PRO A 126 16.04 -9.97 15.46
CA PRO A 126 17.04 -10.70 16.23
C PRO A 126 17.42 -9.89 17.47
N VAL A 127 17.63 -10.58 18.58
CA VAL A 127 18.12 -9.97 19.83
C VAL A 127 19.39 -10.71 20.22
N ASP A 128 20.44 -9.95 20.51
CA ASP A 128 21.71 -10.48 20.98
C ASP A 128 21.55 -11.07 22.40
N VAL A 129 22.09 -12.26 22.62
CA VAL A 129 21.89 -13.04 23.86
C VAL A 129 22.64 -12.40 25.03
N ASP A 130 23.82 -11.85 24.77
CA ASP A 130 24.68 -11.32 25.83
C ASP A 130 24.22 -9.93 26.28
N THR A 131 23.82 -9.07 25.34
CA THR A 131 23.44 -7.67 25.62
C THR A 131 21.94 -7.45 25.77
N ASN A 132 21.10 -8.41 25.35
CA ASN A 132 19.65 -8.28 25.27
C ASN A 132 19.20 -7.05 24.44
N THR A 133 19.97 -6.71 23.40
CA THR A 133 19.67 -5.61 22.49
C THR A 133 19.36 -6.10 21.07
N PRO A 134 18.48 -5.40 20.31
CA PRO A 134 18.22 -5.74 18.91
C PRO A 134 19.48 -5.68 18.06
N CYS A 135 19.70 -6.70 17.23
CA CYS A 135 20.88 -6.78 16.36
C CYS A 135 20.50 -7.25 14.95
N TYR A 136 21.44 -7.13 14.01
CA TYR A 136 21.29 -7.68 12.66
C TYR A 136 21.85 -9.10 12.61
N ALA A 137 21.10 -10.02 11.98
CA ALA A 137 21.50 -11.40 11.78
C ALA A 137 21.21 -11.83 10.34
N LEU A 138 22.04 -12.72 9.79
CA LEU A 138 21.80 -13.35 8.50
C LEU A 138 20.72 -14.42 8.66
N ILE A 139 19.66 -14.33 7.86
CA ILE A 139 18.52 -15.26 7.88
C ILE A 139 18.37 -15.87 6.49
N GLU A 140 18.39 -17.19 6.44
CA GLU A 140 18.02 -17.94 5.24
C GLU A 140 16.57 -18.40 5.35
N VAL A 141 15.75 -18.06 4.34
CA VAL A 141 14.34 -18.44 4.28
C VAL A 141 14.12 -19.32 3.06
N THR A 142 13.54 -20.50 3.26
CA THR A 142 13.18 -21.43 2.19
C THR A 142 11.66 -21.46 2.00
N TYR A 143 11.22 -21.21 0.77
CA TYR A 143 9.80 -21.28 0.41
C TYR A 143 9.43 -22.67 -0.06
N LYS A 144 8.33 -23.22 0.45
CA LYS A 144 7.77 -24.48 -0.04
C LYS A 144 6.98 -24.20 -1.32
N VAL A 145 7.36 -24.85 -2.42
CA VAL A 145 6.64 -24.75 -3.70
C VAL A 145 5.44 -25.71 -3.66
N THR A 146 4.22 -25.17 -3.79
CA THR A 146 2.98 -25.96 -3.77
C THR A 146 2.40 -26.23 -5.16
N LEU A 147 2.80 -25.45 -6.18
CA LEU A 147 2.52 -25.67 -7.60
C LEU A 147 3.75 -25.24 -8.41
N PRO A 148 4.08 -25.86 -9.57
CA PRO A 148 5.24 -25.49 -10.38
C PRO A 148 4.99 -24.15 -11.09
N VAL A 149 5.09 -23.06 -10.34
CA VAL A 149 5.14 -21.70 -10.87
C VAL A 149 6.47 -21.14 -10.43
N VAL A 150 7.38 -21.03 -11.38
CA VAL A 150 8.73 -20.49 -11.20
C VAL A 150 8.61 -19.01 -10.82
N PHE A 151 8.83 -18.70 -9.55
CA PHE A 151 9.21 -17.35 -9.12
C PHE A 151 10.67 -17.39 -8.67
N VAL A 152 11.57 -17.01 -9.57
CA VAL A 152 12.95 -16.67 -9.19
C VAL A 152 12.92 -15.23 -8.69
N GLY A 153 12.84 -15.07 -7.38
CA GLY A 153 12.96 -13.79 -6.70
C GLY A 153 13.99 -13.89 -5.58
N LEU A 154 15.16 -13.28 -5.77
CA LEU A 154 16.14 -13.09 -4.72
C LEU A 154 15.57 -12.04 -3.73
N ILE A 155 14.94 -12.47 -2.65
CA ILE A 155 14.55 -11.58 -1.55
C ILE A 155 15.79 -11.36 -0.69
N ILE A 156 16.60 -10.36 -1.06
CA ILE A 156 17.56 -9.78 -0.13
C ILE A 156 16.74 -8.97 0.87
N LEU A 157 16.67 -9.42 2.12
CA LEU A 157 16.32 -8.58 3.26
C LEU A 157 17.39 -7.51 3.40
N LYS A 158 17.35 -6.48 2.55
CA LYS A 158 18.02 -5.21 2.81
C LYS A 158 17.08 -4.40 3.69
N ALA A 159 17.26 -4.56 5.00
CA ALA A 159 16.94 -3.47 5.89
C ALA A 159 17.96 -2.35 5.59
N PHE A 160 17.46 -1.28 4.98
CA PHE A 160 18.12 -0.02 4.56
C PHE A 160 18.91 -0.06 3.24
#